data_AF-A5A9M6-F1
#
_entry.id   AF-A5A9M6-F1
#
_cell.length_a   1.000
_cell.length_b   1.000
_cell.length_c   1.000
_cell.angle_alpha   90.00
_cell.angle_beta   90.00
_cell.angle_gamma   90.00
#
_symmetry.space_group_name_H-M   'P 1'
#
loop_
_entity.id
_entity.type
_entity.pdbx_description
1 polymer ?
#
loop_
_entity_poly.entity_id
_entity_poly.type
_entity_poly.pdbx_seq_one_letter_code
_entity_poly.pdbx_strand_id
1 'polypeptide(L)'
;LAAAWRFAKQTGRTLAIDWRGSCYLDEPFTNAFPVFFEPVDDIAGVRVICDDDINKRSFPGPFFPAWWNKPSIDCVYRPDEQIFRERDQLDQLFQRQRDSDASTVVCDACLMWRCDQEAEREIFRSIKPRAAIQARIDAIYREHFEPYSVIGIHV
;
A
#
# COMPACT_ATOMS: atom_id res chain seq x y z
N LEU A 1 0.44 -1.78 2.86
CA LEU A 1 1.48 -1.79 1.80
C LEU A 1 2.39 -3.02 1.89
N ALA A 2 3.17 -3.20 2.96
CA ALA A 2 4.13 -4.31 3.09
C ALA A 2 3.53 -5.71 2.86
N ALA A 3 2.36 -6.00 3.42
CA ALA A 3 1.67 -7.28 3.18
C ALA A 3 1.30 -7.51 1.71
N ALA A 4 0.78 -6.49 1.02
CA ALA A 4 0.48 -6.57 -0.41
C ALA A 4 1.75 -6.75 -1.25
N TRP A 5 2.83 -6.05 -0.91
CA TRP A 5 4.14 -6.23 -1.56
C TRP A 5 4.67 -7.66 -1.38
N ARG A 6 4.61 -8.22 -0.17
CA ARG A 6 5.08 -9.58 0.12
C ARG A 6 4.32 -10.61 -0.71
N PHE A 7 3.00 -10.47 -0.78
CA PHE A 7 2.17 -11.35 -1.60
C PHE A 7 2.48 -11.18 -3.10
N ALA A 8 2.65 -9.95 -3.58
CA ALA A 8 3.06 -9.68 -4.96
C ALA A 8 4.41 -10.33 -5.29
N LYS A 9 5.38 -10.26 -4.37
CA LYS A 9 6.69 -10.92 -4.50
C LYS A 9 6.57 -12.44 -4.58
N GLN A 10 5.79 -13.05 -3.70
CA GLN A 10 5.59 -14.50 -3.65
C GLN A 10 4.92 -15.06 -4.91
N THR A 11 4.09 -14.24 -5.57
CA THR A 11 3.23 -14.66 -6.69
C THR A 11 3.67 -14.10 -8.04
N GLY A 12 4.75 -13.32 -8.08
CA GLY A 12 5.26 -12.72 -9.32
C GLY A 12 4.33 -11.63 -9.90
N ARG A 13 3.52 -10.98 -9.06
CA ARG A 13 2.59 -9.92 -9.49
C ARG A 13 3.25 -8.55 -9.47
N THR A 14 2.74 -7.65 -10.32
CA THR A 14 3.02 -6.22 -10.21
C THR A 14 2.23 -5.64 -9.03
N LEU A 15 2.86 -4.78 -8.23
CA LEU A 15 2.24 -4.08 -7.12
C LEU A 15 1.71 -2.71 -7.59
N ALA A 16 0.41 -2.45 -7.40
CA ALA A 16 -0.16 -1.12 -7.56
C ALA A 16 -0.32 -0.45 -6.18
N ILE A 17 0.26 0.74 -6.00
CA ILE A 17 0.07 1.57 -4.81
C ILE A 17 -0.98 2.62 -5.14
N ASP A 18 -2.22 2.31 -4.80
CA ASP A 18 -3.37 3.19 -4.99
C ASP A 18 -3.73 3.87 -3.66
N TRP A 19 -3.34 5.14 -3.51
CA TRP A 19 -3.71 5.97 -2.36
C TRP A 19 -4.65 7.11 -2.77
N ARG A 20 -5.46 6.93 -3.81
CA ARG A 20 -6.56 7.85 -4.11
C ARG A 20 -7.55 7.89 -2.95
N GLY A 21 -8.20 9.03 -2.76
CA GLY A 21 -9.10 9.27 -1.63
C GLY A 21 -8.39 9.36 -0.27
N SER A 22 -7.08 9.59 -0.25
CA SER A 22 -6.32 9.84 0.98
C SER A 22 -6.91 11.00 1.77
N CYS A 23 -6.99 10.87 3.10
CA CYS A 23 -7.48 11.92 3.99
C CYS A 23 -6.62 13.20 4.03
N TYR A 24 -5.46 13.21 3.36
CA TYR A 24 -4.56 14.37 3.29
C TYR A 24 -4.75 15.23 2.04
N LEU A 25 -5.57 14.81 1.08
CA LEU A 25 -5.81 15.52 -0.18
C LEU A 25 -7.30 15.79 -0.36
N ASP A 26 -7.64 16.93 -0.96
CA ASP A 26 -9.02 17.27 -1.29
C ASP A 26 -9.46 16.64 -2.61
N GLU A 27 -8.54 16.38 -3.54
CA GLU A 27 -8.82 15.77 -4.84
C GLU A 27 -8.95 14.23 -4.72
N PRO A 28 -10.16 13.65 -4.89
CA PRO A 28 -10.41 12.25 -4.55
C PRO A 28 -9.73 11.25 -5.50
N PHE A 29 -9.38 11.67 -6.72
CA PHE A 29 -8.79 10.80 -7.75
C PHE A 29 -7.29 11.01 -7.97
N THR A 30 -6.68 11.94 -7.24
CA THR A 30 -5.23 12.12 -7.23
C THR A 30 -4.61 11.02 -6.38
N ASN A 31 -3.67 10.25 -6.93
CA ASN A 31 -2.92 9.29 -6.13
C ASN A 31 -2.02 10.05 -5.15
N ALA A 32 -2.19 9.80 -3.85
CA ALA A 32 -1.44 10.53 -2.83
C ALA A 32 0.02 10.07 -2.69
N PHE A 33 0.35 8.85 -3.13
CA PHE A 33 1.71 8.34 -3.04
C PHE A 33 2.78 9.29 -3.64
N PRO A 34 2.66 9.76 -4.90
CA PRO A 34 3.65 10.64 -5.52
C PRO A 34 3.67 12.04 -4.89
N VAL A 35 2.67 12.44 -4.10
CA VAL A 35 2.69 13.72 -3.38
C VAL A 35 3.69 13.68 -2.23
N PHE A 36 3.77 12.55 -1.51
CA PHE A 36 4.61 12.41 -0.32
C PHE A 36 5.92 11.65 -0.56
N PHE A 37 5.95 10.77 -1.55
CA PHE A 37 7.11 9.92 -1.84
C PHE A 37 7.64 10.17 -3.26
N GLU A 38 8.92 9.90 -3.46
CA GLU A 38 9.53 9.87 -4.78
C GLU A 38 8.97 8.70 -5.62
N PRO A 39 8.94 8.81 -6.97
CA PRO A 39 8.55 7.70 -7.83
C PRO A 39 9.41 6.45 -7.58
N VAL A 40 8.77 5.27 -7.59
CA VAL A 40 9.43 3.98 -7.46
C VAL A 40 8.81 2.99 -8.43
N ASP A 41 9.63 2.43 -9.32
CA ASP A 41 9.19 1.48 -10.34
C ASP A 41 9.44 0.01 -9.94
N ASP A 42 10.27 -0.21 -8.91
CA ASP A 42 10.62 -1.54 -8.38
C ASP A 42 10.88 -1.47 -6.87
N ILE A 43 10.36 -2.45 -6.14
CA ILE A 43 10.72 -2.69 -4.73
C ILE A 43 11.23 -4.13 -4.61
N ALA A 44 12.55 -4.27 -4.52
CA ALA A 44 13.25 -5.55 -4.34
C ALA A 44 12.76 -6.68 -5.26
N GLY A 45 12.67 -6.35 -6.56
CA GLY A 45 12.29 -7.24 -7.66
C GLY A 45 10.79 -7.27 -7.97
N VAL A 46 9.97 -6.51 -7.24
CA VAL A 46 8.54 -6.36 -7.51
C VAL A 46 8.31 -5.07 -8.28
N ARG A 47 7.86 -5.17 -9.54
CA ARG A 47 7.45 -4.01 -10.33
C ARG A 47 6.34 -3.24 -9.62
N VAL A 48 6.43 -1.92 -9.61
CA VAL A 48 5.49 -1.02 -8.95
C VAL A 48 4.81 -0.08 -9.95
N ILE A 49 3.54 0.21 -9.71
CA ILE A 49 2.78 1.32 -10.30
C ILE A 49 2.30 2.18 -9.13
N CYS A 50 2.81 3.39 -8.99
CA CYS A 50 2.53 4.23 -7.82
C CYS A 50 2.21 5.69 -8.18
N ASP A 51 1.85 5.99 -9.42
CA ASP A 51 1.49 7.31 -9.90
C ASP A 51 0.03 7.37 -10.35
N ASP A 52 -0.35 8.43 -11.07
CA ASP A 52 -1.71 8.62 -11.59
C ASP A 52 -2.03 7.77 -12.82
N ASP A 53 -1.10 6.95 -13.34
CA ASP A 53 -1.44 6.02 -14.42
C ASP A 53 -2.45 4.95 -13.97
N ILE A 54 -2.64 4.76 -12.66
CA ILE A 54 -3.74 3.96 -12.10
C ILE A 54 -5.10 4.42 -12.63
N ASN A 55 -5.29 5.72 -12.89
CA ASN A 55 -6.55 6.26 -13.42
C ASN A 55 -6.83 5.86 -14.88
N LYS A 56 -5.80 5.45 -15.63
CA LYS A 56 -5.91 5.09 -17.06
C LYS A 56 -5.90 3.57 -17.29
N ARG A 57 -5.59 2.79 -16.26
CA ARG A 57 -5.42 1.34 -16.37
C ARG A 57 -6.72 0.62 -16.01
N SER A 58 -7.03 -0.40 -16.80
CA SER A 58 -8.02 -1.41 -16.43
C SER A 58 -7.27 -2.66 -15.98
N PHE A 59 -7.13 -2.85 -14.67
CA PHE A 59 -6.54 -4.07 -14.13
C PHE A 59 -7.44 -5.28 -14.43
N PRO A 60 -6.89 -6.40 -14.90
CA PRO A 60 -7.70 -7.52 -15.39
C PRO A 60 -8.35 -8.32 -14.25
N GLY A 61 -9.59 -8.73 -14.46
CA GLY A 61 -10.26 -9.75 -13.64
C GLY A 61 -9.88 -11.18 -14.05
N PRO A 62 -10.33 -12.22 -13.32
CA PRO A 62 -11.17 -12.12 -12.14
C PRO A 62 -10.43 -11.50 -10.94
N PHE A 63 -11.19 -10.88 -10.03
CA PHE A 63 -10.67 -10.18 -8.86
C PHE A 63 -10.81 -11.01 -7.59
N PHE A 64 -9.88 -10.81 -6.65
CA PHE A 64 -10.00 -11.28 -5.28
C PHE A 64 -9.86 -10.10 -4.31
N PRO A 65 -10.67 -10.00 -3.23
CA PRO A 65 -11.80 -10.85 -2.87
C PRO A 65 -12.96 -10.84 -3.88
N ALA A 66 -13.84 -11.85 -3.83
CA ALA A 66 -14.89 -12.04 -4.84
C ALA A 66 -15.87 -10.85 -4.96
N TRP A 67 -16.01 -10.03 -3.90
CA TRP A 67 -16.82 -8.81 -3.89
C TRP A 67 -16.46 -7.86 -5.04
N TRP A 68 -15.18 -7.80 -5.42
CA TRP A 68 -14.66 -6.94 -6.48
C TRP A 68 -15.07 -7.36 -7.91
N ASN A 69 -15.75 -8.50 -8.07
CA ASN A 69 -16.32 -8.93 -9.34
C ASN A 69 -17.79 -8.50 -9.51
N LYS A 70 -18.40 -7.89 -8.49
CA LYS A 70 -19.78 -7.39 -8.58
C LYS A 70 -19.85 -6.19 -9.53
N PRO A 71 -21.01 -5.96 -10.17
CA PRO A 71 -21.28 -4.71 -10.87
C PRO A 71 -21.01 -3.48 -9.98
N SER A 72 -20.49 -2.39 -10.55
CA SER A 72 -20.08 -1.21 -9.76
C SER A 72 -21.21 -0.61 -8.92
N ILE A 73 -22.47 -0.71 -9.37
CA ILE A 73 -23.63 -0.23 -8.62
C ILE A 73 -23.83 -0.99 -7.29
N ASP A 74 -23.48 -2.27 -7.25
CA ASP A 74 -23.57 -3.12 -6.07
C ASP A 74 -22.39 -2.92 -5.11
N CYS A 75 -21.38 -2.16 -5.55
CA CYS A 75 -20.17 -1.84 -4.81
C CYS A 75 -20.23 -0.49 -4.09
N VAL A 76 -21.26 0.33 -4.34
CA VAL A 76 -21.40 1.68 -3.76
C VAL A 76 -21.50 1.63 -2.23
N TYR A 77 -22.27 0.68 -1.70
CA TYR A 77 -22.38 0.48 -0.26
C TYR A 77 -21.40 -0.58 0.21
N ARG A 78 -20.30 -0.13 0.84
CA ARG A 78 -19.26 -0.98 1.40
C ARG A 78 -19.13 -0.71 2.91
N PRO A 79 -19.94 -1.37 3.75
CA PRO A 79 -19.89 -1.17 5.21
C PRO A 79 -18.66 -1.81 5.84
N ASP A 80 -18.34 -1.42 7.06
CA ASP A 80 -17.21 -1.98 7.84
C ASP A 80 -17.22 -3.52 7.92
N GLU A 81 -18.40 -4.14 8.03
CA GLU A 81 -18.51 -5.60 8.05
C GLU A 81 -17.91 -6.24 6.77
N GLN A 82 -18.13 -5.61 5.61
CA GLN A 82 -17.58 -6.07 4.35
C GLN A 82 -16.05 -5.88 4.32
N ILE A 83 -15.55 -4.75 4.84
CA ILE A 83 -14.10 -4.48 4.93
C ILE A 83 -13.42 -5.52 5.83
N PHE A 84 -14.00 -5.84 6.99
CA PHE A 84 -13.46 -6.84 7.91
C PHE A 84 -13.50 -8.25 7.32
N ARG A 85 -14.56 -8.58 6.58
CA ARG A 85 -14.64 -9.85 5.85
C ARG A 85 -13.54 -9.97 4.81
N GLU A 86 -13.27 -8.91 4.05
CA GLU A 86 -12.19 -8.89 3.05
C GLU A 86 -10.80 -9.00 3.67
N ARG A 87 -10.56 -8.33 4.82
CA ARG A 87 -9.33 -8.51 5.61
C ARG A 87 -9.08 -9.99 5.92
N ASP A 88 -10.11 -10.68 6.44
CA ASP A 88 -9.97 -12.07 6.86
C ASP A 88 -9.77 -13.00 5.63
N GLN A 89 -10.40 -12.69 4.49
CA GLN A 89 -10.17 -13.39 3.23
C GLN A 89 -8.76 -13.20 2.69
N LEU A 90 -8.23 -11.97 2.75
CA LEU A 90 -6.85 -11.65 2.35
C LEU A 90 -5.83 -12.33 3.26
N ASP A 91 -6.06 -12.34 4.57
CA ASP A 91 -5.23 -13.06 5.53
C ASP A 91 -5.17 -14.56 5.21
N GLN A 92 -6.33 -15.19 5.00
CA GLN A 92 -6.39 -16.59 4.58
C GLN A 92 -5.67 -16.85 3.25
N LEU A 93 -5.72 -15.90 2.31
CA LEU A 93 -5.00 -16.02 1.05
C LEU A 93 -3.47 -15.94 1.26
N PHE A 94 -3.00 -14.97 2.05
CA PHE A 94 -1.56 -14.77 2.28
C PHE A 94 -0.90 -15.90 3.07
N GLN A 95 -1.66 -16.65 3.85
CA GLN A 95 -1.18 -17.82 4.58
C GLN A 95 -1.11 -19.09 3.72
N ARG A 96 -1.76 -19.12 2.56
CA ARG A 96 -1.72 -20.28 1.66
C ARG A 96 -0.39 -20.34 0.93
N GLN A 97 0.12 -21.56 0.72
CA GLN A 97 1.30 -21.78 -0.13
C GLN A 97 1.01 -21.66 -1.63
N ARG A 98 -0.27 -21.54 -2.02
CA ARG A 98 -0.72 -21.48 -3.41
C ARG A 98 -1.34 -20.11 -3.69
N ASP A 99 -1.01 -19.55 -4.85
CA ASP A 99 -1.59 -18.32 -5.38
C ASP A 99 -3.11 -18.46 -5.64
N SER A 100 -3.79 -17.32 -5.74
CA SER A 100 -5.16 -17.20 -6.23
C SER A 100 -5.19 -17.28 -7.77
N ASP A 101 -6.21 -17.95 -8.33
CA ASP A 101 -6.45 -17.91 -9.78
C ASP A 101 -6.94 -16.53 -10.28
N ALA A 102 -7.22 -15.59 -9.36
CA ALA A 102 -7.56 -14.20 -9.68
C ALA A 102 -6.39 -13.48 -10.36
N SER A 103 -6.65 -12.73 -11.44
CA SER A 103 -5.62 -11.91 -12.11
C SER A 103 -5.25 -10.66 -11.30
N THR A 104 -6.18 -10.14 -10.50
CA THR A 104 -5.95 -8.97 -9.63
C THR A 104 -6.41 -9.26 -8.20
N VAL A 105 -5.56 -8.92 -7.23
CA VAL A 105 -5.88 -9.00 -5.79
C VAL A 105 -6.00 -7.58 -5.24
N VAL A 106 -7.20 -7.18 -4.83
CA VAL A 106 -7.52 -5.86 -4.30
C VAL A 106 -7.40 -5.88 -2.78
N CYS A 107 -6.47 -5.10 -2.25
CA CYS A 107 -6.14 -5.03 -0.83
C CYS A 107 -6.71 -3.74 -0.20
N ASP A 108 -8.02 -3.64 -0.09
CA ASP A 108 -8.71 -2.43 0.42
C ASP A 108 -9.24 -2.62 1.85
N ALA A 109 -8.39 -3.15 2.73
CA ALA A 109 -8.68 -3.32 4.15
C ALA A 109 -7.40 -3.16 4.98
N CYS A 110 -7.53 -3.01 6.30
CA CYS A 110 -6.35 -2.96 7.17
C CYS A 110 -5.61 -4.31 7.17
N LEU A 111 -4.36 -4.30 6.71
CA LEU A 111 -3.48 -5.48 6.64
C LEU A 111 -2.30 -5.40 7.61
N MET A 112 -2.42 -4.62 8.69
CA MET A 112 -1.43 -4.65 9.77
C MET A 112 -1.32 -6.06 10.33
N TRP A 113 -0.09 -6.49 10.66
CA TRP A 113 0.24 -7.82 11.17
C TRP A 113 0.04 -8.98 10.19
N ARG A 114 -0.11 -8.71 8.88
CA ARG A 114 -0.30 -9.73 7.83
C ARG A 114 0.95 -9.98 6.96
N CYS A 115 2.10 -9.54 7.46
CA CYS A 115 3.41 -9.87 6.92
C CYS A 115 4.43 -10.01 8.04
N ASP A 116 5.62 -10.49 7.69
CA ASP A 116 6.75 -10.48 8.60
C ASP A 116 7.40 -9.09 8.68
N GLN A 117 8.23 -8.91 9.71
CA GLN A 117 8.95 -7.66 9.95
C GLN A 117 9.89 -7.30 8.80
N GLU A 118 10.47 -8.28 8.10
CA GLU A 118 11.38 -8.01 6.98
C GLU A 118 10.64 -7.38 5.80
N ALA A 119 9.40 -7.80 5.51
CA ALA A 119 8.59 -7.12 4.52
C ALA A 119 8.31 -5.65 4.88
N GLU A 120 8.08 -5.35 6.16
CA GLU A 120 7.90 -3.96 6.61
C GLU A 120 9.20 -3.14 6.44
N ARG A 121 10.33 -3.70 6.86
CA ARG A 121 11.65 -3.06 6.71
C ARG A 121 12.01 -2.81 5.25
N GLU A 122 11.66 -3.74 4.36
CA GLU A 122 11.92 -3.59 2.92
C GLU A 122 11.19 -2.37 2.34
N ILE A 123 9.91 -2.18 2.70
CA ILE A 123 9.16 -1.00 2.28
C ILE A 123 9.84 0.28 2.77
N PHE A 124 10.20 0.36 4.06
CA PHE A 124 10.85 1.56 4.62
C PHE A 124 12.22 1.86 4.00
N ARG A 125 12.98 0.84 3.59
CA ARG A 125 14.28 1.02 2.92
C ARG A 125 14.13 1.44 1.45
N SER A 126 13.06 1.00 0.79
CA SER A 126 12.88 1.15 -0.66
C SER A 126 12.15 2.43 -1.06
N ILE A 127 11.23 2.94 -0.24
CA ILE A 127 10.50 4.18 -0.55
C ILE A 127 11.21 5.38 0.08
N LYS A 128 11.27 6.49 -0.66
CA LYS A 128 11.91 7.73 -0.20
C LYS A 128 10.89 8.85 -0.08
N PRO A 129 10.87 9.60 1.04
CA PRO A 129 10.10 10.84 1.10
C PRO A 129 10.55 11.80 0.00
N ARG A 130 9.65 12.68 -0.47
CA ARG A 130 10.03 13.78 -1.37
C ARG A 130 11.15 14.62 -0.73
N ALA A 131 12.05 15.14 -1.56
CA ALA A 131 13.18 15.95 -1.12
C ALA A 131 12.81 17.09 -0.15
N ALA A 132 11.67 17.76 -0.35
CA ALA A 132 11.21 18.82 0.57
C ALA A 132 10.85 18.30 1.97
N ILE A 133 10.30 17.08 2.07
CA ILE A 133 10.02 16.42 3.35
C ILE A 133 11.33 15.98 3.99
N GLN A 134 12.20 15.31 3.23
CA GLN A 134 13.50 14.84 3.73
C GLN A 134 14.36 16.00 4.24
N ALA A 135 14.43 17.12 3.51
CA ALA A 135 15.20 18.29 3.94
C ALA A 135 14.72 18.85 5.29
N ARG A 136 13.41 18.83 5.55
CA ARG A 136 12.85 19.25 6.85
C ARG A 136 13.17 18.26 7.96
N ILE A 137 13.10 16.96 7.67
CA ILE A 137 13.52 15.90 8.62
C ILE A 137 14.99 16.08 8.99
N ASP A 138 15.87 16.26 8.00
CA ASP A 138 17.31 16.41 8.20
C ASP A 138 17.68 17.66 9.00
N ALA A 139 16.93 18.75 8.81
CA ALA A 139 17.11 19.98 9.58
C ALA A 139 16.74 19.77 11.06
N ILE A 140 15.57 19.17 11.33
CA ILE A 140 15.13 18.82 12.68
C ILE A 140 16.12 17.86 13.34
N TYR A 141 16.61 16.86 12.59
CA TYR A 141 17.57 15.90 13.11
C TYR A 141 18.86 16.59 13.55
N ARG A 142 19.45 17.44 12.70
CA ARG A 142 20.68 18.18 13.03
C ARG A 142 20.51 19.12 14.22
N GLU A 143 19.37 19.79 14.32
CA GLU A 143 19.14 20.78 15.38
C GLU A 143 18.79 20.15 16.73
N HIS A 144 18.00 19.07 16.73
CA HIS A 144 17.36 18.56 17.95
C HIS A 144 17.68 17.10 18.28
N PHE A 145 18.32 16.35 17.38
CA PHE A 145 18.64 14.94 17.62
C PHE A 145 20.15 14.70 17.66
N GLU A 146 20.92 15.18 16.68
CA GLU A 146 22.35 14.90 16.56
C GLU A 146 23.18 15.20 17.83
N PRO A 147 22.98 16.33 18.55
CA PRO A 147 23.74 16.60 19.77
C PRO A 147 23.19 15.93 21.04
N TYR A 148 22.06 15.19 20.97
CA TYR A 148 21.34 14.71 22.15
C TYR A 148 20.97 13.22 22.09
N SER A 149 20.82 12.60 23.26
CA SER A 149 20.08 11.34 23.40
C SER A 149 18.60 11.65 23.62
N VAL A 150 17.76 11.32 22.65
CA VAL A 150 16.34 11.73 22.63
C VAL A 150 15.43 10.59 23.09
N ILE A 151 14.45 10.90 23.95
CA ILE A 151 13.32 10.01 24.27
C ILE A 151 12.11 10.48 23.46
N GLY A 152 11.68 9.67 22.50
CA GLY A 152 10.48 9.94 21.70
C GLY A 152 9.21 9.47 22.43
N ILE A 153 8.17 10.32 22.44
CA ILE A 153 6.87 10.02 23.06
C ILE A 153 5.78 10.37 22.03
N HIS A 154 4.89 9.41 21.75
CA HIS A 154 3.66 9.62 20.97
C HIS A 154 2.47 9.38 21.91
N VAL A 155 1.71 10.44 22.21
CA VAL A 155 0.56 10.45 23.13
C VAL A 155 -0.73 10.62 22.35
#